data_AF-A0A8S0H8Y3-F1
#
_entry.id   AF-A0A8S0H8Y3-F1
#
_cell.length_a   1.000
_cell.length_b   1.000
_cell.length_c   1.000
_cell.angle_alpha   90.00
_cell.angle_beta   90.00
_cell.angle_gamma   90.00
#
_symmetry.space_group_name_H-M   'P 1'
#
loop_
_entity.id
_entity.type
_entity.pdbx_description
1 polymer ?
#
loop_
_entity_poly.entity_id
_entity_poly.type
_entity_poly.pdbx_seq_one_letter_code
_entity_poly.pdbx_strand_id
1 'polypeptide(L)'
;MSVRRTKIVATLGPASNSPEVLEQLILAGLDVARLNFSHGTPDEHKARAKLVRDLAAKHGRFVAILGDLQARRSASPNSPTSASS
;
A
#
# COMPACT_ATOMS: atom_id res chain seq x y z
N MET A 1 -5.13 -24.79 15.41
CA MET A 1 -4.06 -23.92 14.85
C MET A 1 -3.82 -22.78 15.82
N SER A 2 -2.55 -22.52 16.17
CA SER A 2 -2.20 -21.34 16.98
C SER A 2 -2.50 -20.07 16.20
N VAL A 3 -3.05 -19.05 16.85
CA VAL A 3 -3.15 -17.70 16.28
C VAL A 3 -1.74 -17.22 15.94
N ARG A 4 -1.56 -16.67 14.72
CA ARG A 4 -0.26 -16.12 14.31
C ARG A 4 0.09 -14.89 15.15
N ARG A 5 1.33 -14.82 15.63
CA ARG A 5 1.85 -13.68 16.39
C ARG A 5 2.44 -12.60 15.47
N THR A 6 3.10 -13.02 14.39
CA THR A 6 3.67 -12.11 13.39
C THR A 6 2.58 -11.42 12.57
N LYS A 7 2.73 -10.11 12.39
CA LYS A 7 1.83 -9.28 11.60
C LYS A 7 2.34 -9.14 10.16
N ILE A 8 1.42 -9.15 9.21
CA ILE A 8 1.66 -9.04 7.77
C ILE A 8 1.34 -7.62 7.34
N VAL A 9 2.36 -6.95 6.80
CA VAL A 9 2.25 -5.61 6.21
C VAL A 9 2.38 -5.74 4.68
N ALA A 10 1.43 -5.19 3.93
CA ALA A 10 1.50 -5.15 2.47
C ALA A 10 1.42 -3.71 1.95
N THR A 11 2.28 -3.38 1.00
CA THR A 11 2.27 -2.08 0.31
C THR A 11 1.21 -2.10 -0.79
N LEU A 12 0.28 -1.15 -0.74
CA LEU A 12 -0.75 -1.01 -1.77
C LEU A 12 -0.27 -0.07 -2.88
N GLY A 13 -0.16 -0.61 -4.09
CA GLY A 13 0.22 0.11 -5.29
C GLY A 13 -0.86 0.01 -6.37
N PRO A 14 -0.59 0.50 -7.59
CA PRO A 14 -1.51 0.42 -8.72
C PRO A 14 -1.98 -1.01 -9.02
N ALA A 15 -1.08 -1.98 -8.90
CA ALA A 15 -1.36 -3.40 -9.14
C ALA A 15 -2.29 -4.05 -8.09
N SER A 16 -2.46 -3.42 -6.92
CA SER A 16 -3.29 -3.92 -5.82
C SER A 16 -4.42 -2.96 -5.45
N ASN A 17 -4.86 -2.14 -6.42
CA ASN A 17 -5.89 -1.13 -6.20
C ASN A 17 -7.32 -1.60 -6.53
N SER A 18 -7.49 -2.81 -7.06
CA SER A 18 -8.82 -3.35 -7.34
C SER A 18 -9.48 -3.89 -6.05
N PRO A 19 -10.80 -3.72 -5.89
CA PRO A 19 -11.53 -4.26 -4.73
C PRO A 19 -11.32 -5.76 -4.52
N GLU A 20 -11.28 -6.53 -5.60
CA GLU A 20 -11.15 -7.99 -5.58
C GLU A 20 -9.78 -8.41 -5.03
N VAL A 21 -8.71 -7.73 -5.47
CA VAL A 21 -7.35 -8.01 -4.99
C VAL A 21 -7.22 -7.62 -3.52
N LEU A 22 -7.80 -6.49 -3.11
CA LEU A 22 -7.80 -6.07 -1.70
C LEU A 22 -8.56 -7.06 -0.81
N GLU A 23 -9.71 -7.54 -1.28
CA GLU A 23 -10.50 -8.54 -0.56
C GLU A 23 -9.71 -9.85 -0.41
N GLN A 24 -9.04 -10.32 -1.47
CA GLN A 24 -8.18 -11.50 -1.41
C GLN A 24 -7.02 -11.31 -0.41
N LEU A 25 -6.36 -10.15 -0.39
CA LEU A 25 -5.29 -9.86 0.55
C LEU A 25 -5.78 -9.85 2.01
N ILE A 26 -6.95 -9.26 2.25
CA ILE A 26 -7.59 -9.25 3.56
C ILE A 26 -7.87 -10.68 4.01
N LEU A 27 -8.53 -11.50 3.18
CA LEU A 27 -8.83 -12.89 3.48
C LEU A 27 -7.55 -13.72 3.70
N ALA A 28 -6.52 -13.48 2.90
CA ALA A 28 -5.24 -14.20 2.97
C ALA A 28 -4.48 -13.95 4.28
N GLY A 29 -4.72 -12.85 4.99
CA GLY A 29 -4.02 -12.62 6.25
C GLY A 29 -3.56 -11.21 6.54
N LEU A 30 -3.85 -10.20 5.70
CA LEU A 30 -3.35 -8.84 5.89
C LEU A 30 -3.72 -8.27 7.27
N ASP A 31 -2.76 -7.63 7.95
CA ASP A 31 -2.99 -6.84 9.16
C ASP A 31 -2.81 -5.35 8.94
N VAL A 32 -1.87 -4.96 8.06
CA VAL A 32 -1.54 -3.54 7.84
C VAL A 32 -1.39 -3.26 6.35
N ALA A 33 -2.19 -2.33 5.83
CA ALA A 33 -2.07 -1.79 4.50
C ALA A 33 -1.19 -0.54 4.51
N ARG A 34 -0.02 -0.58 3.85
CA ARG A 34 0.86 0.57 3.66
C ARG A 34 0.46 1.36 2.42
N LEU A 35 0.10 2.62 2.59
CA LEU A 35 -0.16 3.59 1.53
C LEU A 35 1.08 4.44 1.31
N ASN A 36 1.72 4.30 0.16
CA ASN A 36 2.85 5.14 -0.21
C ASN A 36 2.35 6.45 -0.81
N PHE A 37 2.57 7.58 -0.13
CA PHE A 37 2.14 8.90 -0.58
C PHE A 37 3.07 9.54 -1.63
N SER A 38 4.12 8.84 -2.05
CA SER A 38 5.00 9.30 -3.15
C SER A 38 4.29 9.28 -4.51
N HIS A 39 3.22 8.49 -4.64
CA HIS A 39 2.48 8.30 -5.89
C HIS A 39 0.97 8.30 -5.63
N GLY A 40 0.25 9.15 -6.35
CA GLY A 40 -1.20 9.26 -6.26
C GLY A 40 -1.66 10.57 -5.63
N THR A 41 -2.96 10.83 -5.72
CA THR A 41 -3.57 12.02 -5.12
C THR A 41 -4.07 11.74 -3.69
N PRO A 42 -4.21 12.77 -2.83
CA PRO A 42 -4.83 12.61 -1.52
C PRO A 42 -6.21 11.94 -1.58
N ASP A 43 -6.99 12.20 -2.62
CA ASP A 43 -8.32 11.62 -2.77
C ASP A 43 -8.29 10.15 -3.18
N GLU A 44 -7.34 9.74 -4.02
CA GLU A 44 -7.09 8.31 -4.30
C GLU A 44 -6.70 7.55 -3.02
N HIS A 45 -5.85 8.15 -2.19
CA HIS A 45 -5.46 7.55 -0.91
C HIS A 45 -6.65 7.43 0.05
N LYS A 46 -7.53 8.44 0.13
CA LYS A 46 -8.77 8.38 0.91
C LYS A 46 -9.70 7.29 0.40
N ALA A 47 -9.91 7.21 -0.91
CA ALA A 47 -10.77 6.20 -1.52
C ALA A 47 -10.26 4.79 -1.23
N ARG A 48 -8.95 4.57 -1.36
CA ARG A 48 -8.30 3.29 -1.04
C ARG A 48 -8.40 2.96 0.45
N ALA A 49 -8.18 3.94 1.32
CA ALA A 49 -8.32 3.76 2.76
C ALA A 49 -9.75 3.38 3.17
N LYS A 50 -10.75 4.02 2.55
CA LYS A 50 -12.17 3.70 2.76
C LYS A 50 -12.47 2.27 2.30
N LEU A 51 -12.02 1.90 1.09
CA LEU A 51 -12.23 0.56 0.53
C LEU A 51 -11.65 -0.54 1.42
N VAL A 52 -10.42 -0.36 1.92
CA VAL A 52 -9.80 -1.32 2.86
C VAL A 52 -10.63 -1.46 4.14
N ARG A 53 -11.12 -0.36 4.71
CA ARG A 53 -11.96 -0.41 5.93
C ARG A 53 -13.29 -1.10 5.68
N ASP A 54 -13.96 -0.79 4.58
CA ASP A 54 -15.25 -1.37 4.22
C ASP A 54 -15.12 -2.89 4.01
N LEU A 55 -14.09 -3.33 3.27
CA LEU A 55 -13.82 -4.76 3.06
C LEU A 55 -13.39 -5.47 4.34
N ALA A 56 -12.56 -4.84 5.18
CA ALA A 56 -12.15 -5.41 6.46
C ALA A 56 -13.36 -5.60 7.39
N ALA A 57 -14.24 -4.59 7.46
CA ALA A 57 -15.48 -4.65 8.24
C ALA A 57 -16.44 -5.74 7.71
N LYS A 58 -16.60 -5.85 6.39
CA LYS A 58 -17.40 -6.91 5.74
C LYS A 58 -16.99 -8.31 6.18
N HIS A 59 -15.69 -8.54 6.40
CA HIS A 59 -15.14 -9.84 6.80
C HIS A 59 -14.86 -9.97 8.30
N GLY A 60 -15.27 -8.99 9.12
CA GLY A 60 -15.03 -9.01 10.57
C GLY A 60 -13.54 -8.97 10.95
N ARG A 61 -12.71 -8.37 10.10
CA ARG A 61 -11.26 -8.27 10.29
C ARG A 61 -10.85 -6.83 10.63
N PHE A 62 -9.78 -6.72 11.40
CA PHE A 62 -9.15 -5.44 11.68
C PHE A 62 -7.88 -5.30 10.83
N VAL A 63 -7.85 -4.29 9.97
CA VAL A 63 -6.70 -3.96 9.12
C VAL A 63 -6.31 -2.51 9.38
N ALA A 64 -5.09 -2.29 9.87
CA ALA A 64 -4.55 -0.96 10.09
C ALA A 64 -4.09 -0.34 8.75
N ILE A 65 -4.05 0.99 8.69
CA ILE A 65 -3.56 1.73 7.53
C ILE A 65 -2.32 2.52 7.95
N LEU A 66 -1.20 2.29 7.27
CA LEU A 66 0.07 2.96 7.49
C LEU A 66 0.33 3.95 6.35
N GLY A 67 0.27 5.25 6.64
CA GLY A 67 0.66 6.29 5.71
C GLY A 67 2.18 6.44 5.70
N ASP A 68 2.81 6.17 4.57
CA ASP A 68 4.25 6.30 4.40
C ASP A 68 4.58 7.65 3.75
N LEU A 69 5.24 8.51 4.54
CA LEU A 69 5.66 9.85 4.14
C LEU A 69 6.97 9.77 3.37
N GLN A 70 7.02 10.41 2.20
CA GLN A 70 8.22 10.41 1.38
C GLN A 70 9.37 11.15 2.09
N ALA A 71 10.45 10.43 2.42
CA ALA A 71 11.72 11.04 2.78
C ALA A 71 12.35 11.69 1.54
N ARG A 72 12.97 12.86 1.70
CA ARG A 72 13.58 13.64 0.61
C ARG A 72 14.49 12.75 -0.24
N ARG A 73 14.15 12.59 -1.52
CA ARG A 73 15.00 11.89 -2.48
C ARG A 73 16.15 12.84 -2.84
N SER A 74 17.37 12.55 -2.41
CA SER A 74 18.56 13.14 -3.03
C SER A 74 18.66 12.54 -4.44
N ALA A 75 18.29 13.29 -5.46
CA ALA A 75 18.60 12.92 -6.82
C ALA A 75 20.13 12.90 -6.95
N SER A 76 20.72 11.73 -7.22
CA SER A 76 22.14 11.64 -7.56
C SER A 76 22.35 12.31 -8.92
N PRO A 77 23.32 13.23 -9.09
CA PRO A 77 23.45 14.04 -10.30
C PRO A 77 24.07 13.33 -11.52
N ASN A 78 24.33 12.01 -11.48
CA ASN A 78 25.04 11.34 -12.59
C ASN A 78 24.20 10.26 -13.28
N SER A 79 23.46 10.67 -14.32
CA SER A 79 23.11 9.82 -15.46
C SER A 79 24.03 10.19 -16.63
N PRO A 80 24.79 9.26 -17.24
CA PRO A 80 25.65 9.60 -18.36
C PRO A 80 24.78 9.91 -19.58
N THR A 81 24.66 11.20 -19.92
CA THR A 81 24.22 11.63 -21.25
C THR A 81 25.27 11.17 -22.26
N SER A 82 24.83 10.37 -23.23
CA SER A 82 25.57 9.98 -24.42
C SER A 82 26.21 11.19 -25.09
N ALA A 83 27.53 11.31 -24.99
CA ALA A 83 28.30 12.18 -25.84
C ALA A 83 28.35 11.55 -27.24
N SER A 84 27.70 12.23 -28.17
CA SER A 84 27.90 12.10 -29.60
C SER A 84 29.38 12.08 -29.97
N SER A 85 29.77 11.12 -30.80
CA SER A 85 30.87 11.25 -31.76
C SER A 85 30.45 10.53 -33.03
#